data_AF-A0A9W8IM26-F1
#
_entry.id   AF-A0A9W8IM26-F1
#
_cell.length_a   1.000
_cell.length_b   1.000
_cell.length_c   1.000
_cell.angle_alpha   90.00
_cell.angle_beta   90.00
_cell.angle_gamma   90.00
#
_symmetry.space_group_name_H-M   'P 1'
#
loop_
_entity.id
_entity.type
_entity.pdbx_description
1 polymer ?
#
loop_
_entity_poly.entity_id
_entity_poly.type
_entity_poly.pdbx_seq_one_letter_code
_entity_poly.pdbx_strand_id
1 'polypeptide(L)'
;MLMTGTRIVGRAFGDAYKQASANSAAARAAAGNMKASEDGDRMTKAAGITVDESAKILNIKDVEDKEEMTKKFEHLFGANDPKQGGSIYLQSKVIRARERIEMHWAQEILKAEQELAETTETPPDAPKPPQ
;
A
#
# COMPACT_ATOMS: atom_id res chain seq x y z
N MET A 1 15.73 57.48 2.52
CA MET A 1 16.84 56.52 2.73
C MET A 1 16.22 55.24 3.30
N LEU A 2 16.05 54.20 2.47
CA LEU A 2 15.72 52.84 2.95
C LEU A 2 16.82 52.39 3.90
N MET A 3 16.51 51.63 4.96
CA MET A 3 17.37 50.59 5.59
C MET A 3 16.81 50.14 6.95
N THR A 4 15.70 49.39 7.02
CA THR A 4 15.38 48.55 8.21
C THR A 4 14.34 47.48 7.83
N GLY A 5 14.74 46.35 7.25
CA GLY A 5 13.72 45.37 6.80
C GLY A 5 14.16 43.95 6.48
N THR A 6 15.32 43.47 6.96
CA THR A 6 15.88 42.18 6.48
C THR A 6 16.41 41.23 7.55
N ARG A 7 16.33 41.55 8.86
CA ARG A 7 16.91 40.69 9.91
C ARG A 7 15.98 39.64 10.54
N ILE A 8 14.66 39.74 10.32
CA ILE A 8 13.67 38.91 11.03
C ILE A 8 13.35 37.60 10.29
N VAL A 9 13.61 37.56 8.98
CA VAL A 9 13.22 36.43 8.13
C VAL A 9 14.08 35.18 8.41
N GLY A 10 15.36 35.31 8.77
CA GLY A 10 16.28 34.16 8.89
C GLY A 10 16.10 33.26 10.13
N ARG A 11 15.70 33.81 11.28
CA ARG A 11 15.59 33.04 12.54
C ARG A 11 14.36 32.11 12.57
N ALA A 12 13.28 32.51 11.89
CA ALA A 12 12.05 31.71 11.80
C ALA A 12 12.23 30.43 10.97
N PHE A 13 13.07 30.44 9.92
CA PHE A 13 13.36 29.23 9.13
C PHE A 13 14.18 28.20 9.91
N GLY A 14 15.10 28.63 10.78
CA GLY A 14 15.91 27.72 11.61
C GLY A 14 15.09 27.02 12.69
N ASP A 15 14.21 27.76 13.37
CA ASP A 15 13.31 27.18 14.37
C ASP A 15 12.25 26.27 13.72
N ALA A 16 11.71 26.64 12.55
CA ALA A 16 10.80 25.80 11.78
C ALA A 16 11.48 24.51 11.26
N TYR A 17 12.73 24.56 10.80
CA TYR A 17 13.47 23.38 10.36
C TYR A 17 13.77 22.42 11.52
N LYS A 18 14.15 22.96 12.69
CA LYS A 18 14.37 22.17 13.91
C LYS A 18 13.06 21.55 14.44
N GLN A 19 11.95 22.27 14.32
CA GLN A 19 10.63 21.76 14.70
C GLN A 19 10.10 20.71 13.72
N ALA A 20 10.37 20.87 12.41
CA ALA A 20 10.06 19.87 11.40
C ALA A 20 10.90 18.59 11.56
N SER A 21 12.19 18.71 11.88
CA SER A 21 13.07 17.55 12.08
C SER A 21 12.76 16.80 13.39
N ALA A 22 12.45 17.52 14.48
CA ALA A 22 12.02 16.93 15.74
C ALA A 22 10.66 16.23 15.61
N ASN A 23 9.70 16.82 14.90
CA ASN A 23 8.41 16.19 14.63
C ASN A 23 8.53 14.97 13.72
N SER A 24 9.47 15.00 12.76
CA SER A 24 9.79 13.85 11.89
C SER A 24 10.47 12.71 12.66
N ALA A 25 11.35 13.02 13.61
CA ALA A 25 12.00 12.03 14.47
C ALA A 25 11.00 11.39 15.45
N ALA A 26 10.11 12.19 16.05
CA ALA A 26 9.04 11.69 16.92
C ALA A 26 8.01 10.85 16.14
N ALA A 27 7.66 11.24 14.91
CA ALA A 27 6.80 10.45 14.03
C ALA A 27 7.47 9.12 13.60
N ARG A 28 8.78 9.12 13.36
CA ARG A 28 9.56 7.89 13.11
C ARG A 28 9.66 6.99 14.35
N ALA A 29 9.81 7.57 15.54
CA ALA A 29 9.84 6.82 16.80
C ALA A 29 8.46 6.21 17.13
N ALA A 30 7.36 6.92 16.86
CA ALA A 30 6.01 6.40 16.99
C ALA A 30 5.70 5.32 15.93
N ALA A 31 6.22 5.46 14.71
CA ALA A 31 6.12 4.45 13.64
C ALA A 31 6.99 3.21 13.90
N GLY A 32 8.04 3.31 14.72
CA GLY A 32 8.90 2.18 15.09
C GLY A 32 8.19 1.08 15.89
N ASN A 33 7.04 1.38 16.49
CA ASN A 33 6.18 0.40 17.17
C ASN A 33 5.16 -0.30 16.25
N MET A 34 5.05 0.12 14.99
CA MET A 34 4.19 -0.52 13.97
C MET A 34 5.07 -1.35 13.02
N LYS A 35 5.94 -2.19 13.60
CA LYS A 35 6.82 -3.10 12.88
C LYS A 35 6.07 -4.39 12.52
N ALA A 36 5.03 -4.25 11.71
CA ALA A 36 4.37 -5.34 11.03
C ALA A 36 3.97 -4.83 9.63
N SER A 37 4.62 -5.36 8.59
CA SER A 37 4.41 -5.06 7.16
C SER A 37 5.12 -3.82 6.59
N GLU A 38 6.45 -3.83 6.57
CA GLU A 38 7.25 -2.90 5.75
C GLU A 38 6.98 -3.03 4.23
N ASP A 39 6.53 -4.20 3.76
CA ASP A 39 6.11 -4.40 2.35
C ASP A 39 4.66 -3.93 2.09
N GLY A 40 3.79 -4.04 3.09
CA GLY A 40 2.39 -3.60 3.00
C GLY A 40 2.22 -2.08 3.06
N ASP A 41 3.04 -1.38 3.85
CA ASP A 41 2.96 0.07 4.06
C ASP A 41 3.28 0.88 2.78
N ARG A 42 4.20 0.39 1.94
CA ARG A 42 4.55 1.07 0.67
C ARG A 42 3.43 0.97 -0.35
N MET A 43 2.79 -0.19 -0.46
CA MET A 43 1.69 -0.45 -1.40
C MET A 43 0.38 0.19 -0.94
N THR A 44 0.08 0.16 0.36
CA THR A 44 -1.07 0.88 0.93
C THR A 44 -0.90 2.39 0.78
N LYS A 45 0.32 2.92 0.84
CA LYS A 45 0.58 4.33 0.49
C LYS A 45 0.47 4.62 -1.01
N ALA A 46 0.82 3.67 -1.89
CA ALA A 46 0.72 3.82 -3.34
C ALA A 46 -0.72 3.71 -3.86
N ALA A 47 -1.49 2.71 -3.41
CA ALA A 47 -2.89 2.50 -3.78
C ALA A 47 -3.87 3.33 -2.91
N GLY A 48 -3.43 3.73 -1.71
CA GLY A 48 -4.23 4.46 -0.75
C GLY A 48 -5.30 3.61 -0.03
N ILE A 49 -5.30 2.29 -0.19
CA ILE A 49 -6.22 1.32 0.44
C ILE A 49 -5.54 -0.05 0.67
N THR A 50 -5.98 -0.78 1.70
CA THR A 50 -5.54 -2.15 2.03
C THR A 50 -6.39 -3.22 1.33
N VAL A 51 -5.94 -4.48 1.30
CA VAL A 51 -6.71 -5.61 0.73
C VAL A 51 -8.02 -5.84 1.49
N ASP A 52 -7.99 -5.72 2.82
CA ASP A 52 -9.17 -5.86 3.67
C ASP A 52 -10.20 -4.74 3.41
N GLU A 53 -9.73 -3.50 3.23
CA GLU A 53 -10.60 -2.41 2.80
C GLU A 53 -11.17 -2.64 1.40
N SER A 54 -10.37 -3.17 0.46
CA SER A 54 -10.85 -3.52 -0.87
C SER A 54 -11.96 -4.57 -0.83
N ALA A 55 -11.79 -5.61 -0.01
CA ALA A 55 -12.81 -6.65 0.17
C ALA A 55 -14.12 -6.07 0.72
N LYS A 56 -14.01 -5.14 1.68
CA LYS A 56 -15.16 -4.41 2.24
C LYS A 56 -15.84 -3.50 1.20
N ILE A 57 -15.06 -2.76 0.39
CA ILE A 57 -15.60 -1.88 -0.66
C ILE A 57 -16.36 -2.69 -1.71
N LEU A 58 -15.83 -3.85 -2.13
CA LEU A 58 -16.49 -4.73 -3.09
C LEU A 58 -17.54 -5.66 -2.47
N ASN A 59 -17.65 -5.67 -1.13
CA ASN A 59 -18.55 -6.53 -0.37
C ASN A 59 -18.43 -8.01 -0.78
N ILE A 60 -17.19 -8.50 -0.81
CA ILE A 60 -16.83 -9.90 -1.04
C ILE A 60 -16.38 -10.54 0.27
N LYS A 61 -16.68 -11.83 0.44
CA LYS A 61 -16.26 -12.59 1.62
C LYS A 61 -14.91 -13.25 1.41
N ASP A 62 -14.68 -13.73 0.19
CA ASP A 62 -13.44 -14.38 -0.21
C ASP A 62 -12.75 -13.53 -1.28
N VAL A 63 -11.50 -13.18 -1.03
CA VAL A 63 -10.67 -12.44 -1.99
C VAL A 63 -10.10 -13.35 -3.07
N GLU A 64 -10.22 -14.67 -2.97
CA GLU A 64 -9.78 -15.62 -3.98
C GLU A 64 -10.85 -15.89 -5.05
N ASP A 65 -12.13 -15.60 -4.76
CA ASP A 65 -13.23 -15.76 -5.71
C ASP A 65 -13.24 -14.63 -6.75
N LYS A 66 -12.57 -14.89 -7.88
CA LYS A 66 -12.47 -13.96 -9.02
C LYS A 66 -13.82 -13.68 -9.68
N GLU A 67 -14.73 -14.65 -9.67
CA GLU A 67 -16.04 -14.47 -10.29
C GLU A 67 -16.93 -13.56 -9.44
N GLU A 68 -16.96 -13.79 -8.12
CA GLU A 68 -17.70 -12.94 -7.19
C GLU A 68 -17.18 -11.51 -7.24
N MET A 69 -15.85 -11.34 -7.22
CA MET A 69 -15.20 -10.03 -7.35
C MET A 69 -15.65 -9.31 -8.62
N THR A 70 -15.61 -9.98 -9.77
CA THR A 70 -15.99 -9.36 -11.06
C THR A 70 -17.46 -8.95 -11.08
N LYS A 71 -18.36 -9.83 -10.63
CA LYS A 71 -19.81 -9.54 -10.56
C LYS A 71 -20.10 -8.35 -9.65
N LYS A 72 -19.46 -8.29 -8.47
CA LYS A 72 -19.61 -7.18 -7.53
C LYS A 72 -19.04 -5.89 -8.07
N PHE A 73 -17.87 -5.95 -8.71
CA PHE A 73 -17.25 -4.80 -9.35
C PHE A 73 -18.15 -4.21 -10.43
N GLU A 74 -18.65 -5.01 -11.37
CA GLU A 74 -19.52 -4.54 -12.45
C GLU A 74 -20.80 -3.89 -11.91
N HIS A 75 -21.42 -4.52 -10.90
CA HIS A 75 -22.61 -3.98 -10.25
C HIS A 75 -22.33 -2.62 -9.58
N LEU A 76 -21.30 -2.53 -8.73
CA LEU A 76 -20.96 -1.31 -8.01
C LEU A 76 -20.45 -0.21 -8.94
N PHE A 77 -19.71 -0.57 -9.99
CA PHE A 77 -19.20 0.38 -10.97
C PHE A 77 -20.34 1.01 -11.78
N GLY A 78 -21.28 0.20 -12.26
CA GLY A 78 -22.46 0.67 -12.98
C GLY A 78 -23.40 1.50 -12.10
N ALA A 79 -23.66 1.05 -10.88
CA ALA A 79 -24.52 1.78 -9.93
C ALA A 79 -23.94 3.15 -9.51
N ASN A 80 -22.62 3.33 -9.62
CA ASN A 80 -21.94 4.59 -9.29
C ASN A 80 -21.49 5.37 -10.54
N ASP A 81 -22.00 5.06 -11.74
CA ASP A 81 -21.67 5.81 -12.96
C ASP A 81 -22.01 7.31 -12.79
N PRO A 82 -21.03 8.22 -12.91
CA PRO A 82 -21.26 9.66 -12.83
C PRO A 82 -22.32 10.16 -13.81
N LYS A 83 -22.48 9.50 -14.96
CA LYS A 83 -23.49 9.85 -15.97
C LYS A 83 -24.92 9.54 -15.52
N GLN A 84 -25.08 8.62 -14.58
CA GLN A 84 -26.37 8.22 -14.00
C GLN A 84 -26.63 8.87 -12.63
N GLY A 85 -25.87 9.92 -12.28
CA GLY A 85 -25.99 10.60 -10.97
C GLY A 85 -25.15 9.95 -9.87
N GLY A 86 -24.27 9.01 -10.22
CA GLY A 86 -23.29 8.45 -9.31
C GLY A 86 -22.14 9.42 -8.98
N SER A 87 -21.25 8.98 -8.09
CA SER A 87 -20.10 9.78 -7.64
C SER A 87 -18.81 9.28 -8.29
N ILE A 88 -18.08 10.18 -8.95
CA ILE A 88 -16.72 9.91 -9.46
C ILE A 88 -15.81 9.40 -8.34
N TYR A 89 -15.98 9.90 -7.12
CA TYR A 89 -15.18 9.47 -5.97
C TYR A 89 -15.47 8.01 -5.60
N LEU A 90 -16.74 7.63 -5.53
CA LEU A 90 -17.15 6.26 -5.21
C LEU A 90 -16.72 5.29 -6.32
N GLN A 91 -16.93 5.68 -7.58
CA GLN A 91 -16.45 4.90 -8.73
C GLN A 91 -14.93 4.71 -8.69
N SER A 92 -14.17 5.77 -8.37
CA SER A 92 -12.72 5.70 -8.22
C SER A 92 -12.29 4.77 -7.07
N LYS A 93 -13.07 4.71 -5.97
CA LYS A 93 -12.81 3.78 -4.86
C LYS A 93 -13.06 2.32 -5.26
N VAL A 94 -14.11 2.06 -6.03
CA VAL A 94 -14.42 0.73 -6.57
C VAL A 94 -13.32 0.24 -7.52
N ILE A 95 -12.82 1.12 -8.41
CA ILE A 95 -11.69 0.80 -9.29
C ILE A 95 -10.44 0.44 -8.48
N ARG A 96 -10.05 1.31 -7.54
CA ARG A 96 -8.85 1.07 -6.71
C ARG A 96 -8.97 -0.22 -5.89
N ALA A 97 -10.16 -0.53 -5.38
CA ALA A 97 -10.43 -1.77 -4.67
C ALA A 97 -10.09 -3.00 -5.51
N ARG A 98 -10.56 -3.01 -6.77
CA ARG A 98 -10.26 -4.07 -7.74
C ARG A 98 -8.77 -4.18 -8.01
N GLU A 99 -8.12 -3.07 -8.35
CA GLU A 99 -6.68 -3.03 -8.64
C GLU A 99 -5.85 -3.56 -7.47
N ARG A 100 -6.22 -3.25 -6.23
CA ARG A 100 -5.50 -3.72 -5.04
C ARG A 100 -5.59 -5.24 -4.84
N ILE A 101 -6.74 -5.84 -5.15
CA ILE A 101 -6.94 -7.29 -5.08
C ILE A 101 -6.19 -7.98 -6.22
N GLU A 102 -6.25 -7.43 -7.44
CA GLU A 102 -5.49 -7.94 -8.59
C GLU A 102 -3.98 -7.91 -8.31
N MET A 103 -3.48 -6.81 -7.70
CA MET A 103 -2.09 -6.71 -7.27
C MET A 103 -1.73 -7.75 -6.19
N HIS A 104 -2.66 -8.06 -5.27
CA HIS A 104 -2.45 -9.11 -4.27
C HIS A 104 -2.26 -10.47 -4.96
N TRP A 105 -3.14 -10.85 -5.90
CA TRP A 105 -2.97 -12.10 -6.64
C TRP A 105 -1.67 -12.16 -7.44
N ALA A 106 -1.28 -11.06 -8.09
CA ALA A 106 -0.02 -11.00 -8.81
C ALA A 106 1.20 -11.22 -7.88
N GLN A 107 1.15 -10.69 -6.66
CA GLN A 107 2.19 -10.91 -5.66
C GLN A 107 2.24 -12.37 -5.18
N GLU A 108 1.09 -12.98 -4.94
CA GLU A 108 1.04 -14.39 -4.52
C GLU A 108 1.59 -15.33 -5.60
N ILE A 109 1.30 -15.05 -6.88
CA ILE A 109 1.89 -15.79 -8.01
C ILE A 109 3.42 -15.62 -8.03
N LEU A 110 3.91 -14.39 -7.91
CA LEU A 110 5.35 -14.11 -7.93
C LEU A 110 6.08 -14.81 -6.77
N LYS A 111 5.49 -14.80 -5.57
CA LYS A 111 6.05 -15.53 -4.42
C LYS A 111 6.08 -17.03 -4.67
N ALA A 112 4.99 -17.60 -5.19
CA ALA A 112 4.93 -19.02 -5.52
C ALA A 112 5.99 -19.43 -6.56
N GLU A 113 6.25 -18.59 -7.56
CA GLU A 113 7.33 -18.81 -8.54
C GLU A 113 8.72 -18.74 -7.90
N GLN A 114 8.94 -17.83 -6.94
CA GLN A 114 10.19 -17.72 -6.19
C GLN A 114 10.44 -18.94 -5.29
N GLU A 115 9.42 -19.41 -4.57
CA GLU A 115 9.49 -20.60 -3.73
C GLU A 115 9.74 -21.87 -4.55
N LEU A 116 9.13 -21.97 -5.75
CA LEU A 116 9.36 -23.07 -6.67
C LEU A 116 10.81 -23.07 -7.19
N ALA A 117 11.34 -21.90 -7.52
CA ALA A 117 12.73 -21.74 -7.97
C ALA A 117 13.73 -22.13 -6.87
N GLU A 118 13.50 -21.67 -5.63
CA GLU A 118 14.37 -21.97 -4.46
C GLU A 118 14.38 -23.48 -4.13
N THR A 119 13.24 -24.17 -4.29
CA THR A 119 13.14 -25.63 -4.06
C THR A 119 13.95 -26.45 -5.06
N THR A 120 14.09 -25.97 -6.32
CA THR A 120 14.91 -26.63 -7.34
C THR A 120 16.42 -26.46 -7.17
N GLU A 121 16.89 -25.54 -6.32
CA GLU A 121 18.31 -25.22 -6.17
C GLU A 121 18.99 -25.86 -4.95
N THR A 122 18.26 -26.58 -4.08
CA THR A 122 18.88 -27.35 -2.98
C THR A 122 19.40 -28.71 -3.49
N PRO A 123 20.74 -28.97 -3.50
CA PRO A 123 21.27 -30.29 -3.83
C PRO A 123 20.89 -31.31 -2.74
N PRO A 124 20.62 -32.58 -3.07
CA PRO A 124 20.43 -33.60 -2.06
C PRO A 124 21.72 -33.77 -1.26
N ASP A 125 21.60 -33.62 0.05
CA ASP A 125 22.62 -33.89 1.06
C ASP A 125 23.27 -35.26 0.78
N ALA A 126 24.49 -35.23 0.24
CA ALA A 126 25.26 -36.43 -0.03
C ALA A 126 25.71 -37.02 1.32
N PRO A 127 25.41 -38.30 1.62
CA PRO A 127 25.81 -38.89 2.89
C PRO A 127 27.33 -38.90 2.97
N LYS A 128 27.86 -38.26 4.01
CA LYS A 128 29.29 -38.20 4.32
C LYS A 128 29.82 -39.64 4.47
N PRO A 129 30.92 -40.02 3.80
CA PRO A 129 31.45 -41.38 3.93
C PRO A 129 31.90 -41.62 5.38
N PRO A 130 31.62 -42.82 5.95
CA PRO A 130 32.09 -43.16 7.28
C PRO A 130 33.63 -43.20 7.28
N GLN A 131 34.23 -42.53 8.27
CA GLN A 131 35.65 -42.71 8.61
C GLN A 131 35.86 -44.04 9.32
#